data_AF-A0A317U0T5-F1
#
_entry.id   AF-A0A317U0T5-F1
#
_cell.length_a   1.000
_cell.length_b   1.000
_cell.length_c   1.000
_cell.angle_alpha   90.00
_cell.angle_beta   90.00
_cell.angle_gamma   90.00
#
_symmetry.space_group_name_H-M   'P 1'
#
loop_
_entity.id
_entity.type
_entity.pdbx_description
1 polymer ?
#
loop_
_entity_poly.entity_id
_entity_poly.type
_entity_poly.pdbx_seq_one_letter_code
_entity_poly.pdbx_strand_id
1 'polypeptide(L)'
;MLRQLTTLLHNVVDTRIYFMHTDNTTTKKFPVEDFKKYLHLFFIDIINLSQTNNIQAFENREAGYTKAMLNAYNYAFNDSLTDGLSPEIICGIHAQALAHQPNCHPGQLKNSPNFFTVGLAELRTPDGRILQPINPNGSQQGFEEFLKFWFVDKQNPFHYIHFKPTNLSGQEVFLYPFNSKLKKGLSVIFQQRQFFGVTSKTEDYFPNATGFNKLFASLLTNTEYKCFINILENKLLPASGNRLSIQKLMKKELKDLCNSYNEAVSKAGTNDEQILRIIVQHVKLLNQLHPFADGNCRTFYILLNRLLAKNNLPLCLIIDPNRLEMLSTDEALEVVKKGQKDYLALMNNEKPSIVDTLNSTQLEIDIEPMELPASPPAIDSFVAIIEENLLSLKSNNDDQNSKIGTHIEPQFSFLHQLNSEQYHHERLMTKAKKLCGDNENFIPLLNAIDKKDYSLALRKASSVVNLPLLKLILSYQEKLKIDVNLPSSNGYTALDWVMKSNSPKKDIEEATAMLRKFEALSSDEITNKISITKADF
;
A
#
# COMPACT_ATOMS: atom_id res chain seq x y z
N MET A 1 32.28 19.00 -4.12
CA MET A 1 30.99 18.96 -3.41
C MET A 1 29.81 18.95 -4.39
N LEU A 2 29.39 20.09 -4.98
CA LEU A 2 28.38 20.10 -6.06
C LEU A 2 28.76 19.17 -7.21
N ARG A 3 30.03 19.15 -7.65
CA ARG A 3 30.49 18.30 -8.78
C ARG A 3 30.26 16.80 -8.58
N GLN A 4 30.46 16.23 -7.39
CA GLN A 4 30.28 14.78 -7.18
C GLN A 4 28.80 14.38 -7.12
N LEU A 5 27.95 15.20 -6.47
CA LEU A 5 26.50 15.03 -6.50
C LEU A 5 25.96 15.26 -7.93
N THR A 6 26.52 16.22 -8.66
CA THR A 6 26.16 16.54 -10.05
C THR A 6 26.56 15.42 -11.01
N THR A 7 27.68 14.73 -10.79
CA THR A 7 28.08 13.54 -11.57
C THR A 7 27.20 12.33 -11.26
N LEU A 8 26.85 12.10 -9.99
CA LEU A 8 25.93 11.04 -9.60
C LEU A 8 24.52 11.29 -10.18
N LEU A 9 24.05 12.54 -10.14
CA LEU A 9 22.76 12.94 -10.72
C LEU A 9 22.81 12.97 -12.25
N HIS A 10 23.91 13.40 -12.90
CA HIS A 10 24.04 13.34 -14.37
C HIS A 10 23.91 11.92 -14.90
N ASN A 11 24.54 10.94 -14.24
CA ASN A 11 24.51 9.55 -14.68
C ASN A 11 23.17 8.83 -14.39
N VAL A 12 22.30 9.40 -13.55
CA VAL A 12 20.97 8.84 -13.21
C VAL A 12 19.82 9.59 -13.91
N VAL A 13 20.05 10.82 -14.37
CA VAL A 13 19.03 11.71 -14.98
C VAL A 13 18.91 11.56 -16.51
N ASP A 14 19.77 10.78 -17.17
CA ASP A 14 19.51 10.36 -18.56
C ASP A 14 18.22 9.50 -18.66
N THR A 15 17.78 8.92 -17.54
CA THR A 15 16.40 8.46 -17.34
C THR A 15 15.51 9.66 -17.09
N ARG A 16 14.74 10.08 -18.11
CA ARG A 16 13.75 11.16 -18.03
C ARG A 16 12.75 10.88 -16.90
N ILE A 17 12.97 11.50 -15.74
CA ILE A 17 11.95 11.53 -14.69
C ILE A 17 10.92 12.57 -15.12
N TYR A 18 9.85 12.11 -15.74
CA TYR A 18 8.71 12.95 -16.02
C TYR A 18 7.91 13.12 -14.73
N PHE A 19 8.31 14.08 -13.90
CA PHE A 19 7.38 14.73 -12.99
C PHE A 19 6.44 15.59 -13.84
N MET A 20 5.51 14.94 -14.56
CA MET A 20 4.51 15.67 -15.35
C MET A 20 3.50 16.25 -14.37
N HIS A 21 3.51 17.57 -14.21
CA HIS A 21 2.27 18.26 -13.92
C HIS A 21 1.51 18.33 -15.25
N THR A 22 0.49 17.50 -15.40
CA THR A 22 -0.39 17.50 -16.58
C THR A 22 -1.44 18.59 -16.41
N ASP A 23 -1.01 19.85 -16.50
CA ASP A 23 -1.95 20.90 -16.88
C ASP A 23 -1.89 21.04 -18.40
N ASN A 24 -2.95 20.64 -19.09
CA ASN A 24 -3.02 20.44 -20.55
C ASN A 24 -2.80 21.73 -21.38
N THR A 25 -2.55 22.87 -20.73
CA THR A 25 -2.43 24.17 -21.39
C THR A 25 -1.02 24.75 -21.38
N THR A 26 -0.15 24.33 -20.45
CA THR A 26 1.26 24.74 -20.44
C THR A 26 2.13 23.68 -19.75
N THR A 27 2.78 22.80 -20.51
CA THR A 27 3.83 21.94 -19.95
C THR A 27 5.07 22.79 -19.62
N LYS A 28 5.05 23.50 -18.50
CA LYS A 28 6.26 24.08 -17.91
C LYS A 28 7.11 22.91 -17.41
N LYS A 29 8.09 22.51 -18.22
CA LYS A 29 9.15 21.62 -17.76
C LYS A 29 9.99 22.38 -16.74
N PHE A 30 10.15 21.81 -15.55
CA PHE A 30 11.06 22.37 -14.56
C PHE A 30 12.47 22.43 -15.17
N PRO A 31 13.23 23.53 -15.00
CA PRO A 31 14.64 23.54 -15.34
C PRO A 31 15.31 22.42 -14.55
N VAL A 32 15.86 21.42 -15.25
CA VAL A 32 16.44 20.20 -14.64
C VAL A 32 17.45 20.54 -13.53
N GLU A 33 18.14 21.67 -13.65
CA GLU A 33 19.11 22.15 -12.66
C GLU A 33 18.48 22.64 -11.35
N ASP A 34 17.32 23.28 -11.40
CA ASP A 34 16.63 23.73 -10.19
C ASP A 34 16.01 22.53 -9.46
N PHE A 35 15.50 21.52 -10.18
CA PHE A 35 14.84 20.37 -9.54
C PHE A 35 15.81 19.54 -8.71
N LYS A 36 17.05 19.38 -9.23
CA LYS A 36 18.15 18.71 -8.54
C LYS A 36 18.44 19.34 -7.17
N LYS A 37 18.26 20.66 -7.03
CA LYS A 37 18.46 21.37 -5.77
C LYS A 37 17.50 20.90 -4.67
N TYR A 38 16.29 20.46 -5.03
CA TYR A 38 15.23 20.13 -4.09
C TYR A 38 14.87 18.64 -4.03
N LEU A 39 15.46 17.82 -4.89
CA LEU A 39 15.24 16.37 -4.92
C LEU A 39 15.43 15.71 -3.54
N HIS A 40 16.36 16.22 -2.74
CA HIS A 40 16.62 15.73 -1.39
C HIS A 40 15.38 15.84 -0.46
N LEU A 41 14.48 16.79 -0.70
CA LEU A 41 13.24 16.96 0.07
C LEU A 41 12.22 15.81 -0.13
N PHE A 42 12.37 15.02 -1.20
CA PHE A 42 11.57 13.82 -1.44
C PHE A 42 12.15 12.56 -0.78
N PHE A 43 13.42 12.60 -0.41
CA PHE A 43 14.15 11.44 0.10
C PHE A 43 14.32 11.50 1.60
N ILE A 44 14.55 12.70 2.11
CA ILE A 44 14.98 12.88 3.49
C ILE A 44 13.83 13.38 4.32
N ASP A 45 13.74 12.81 5.51
CA ASP A 45 12.89 13.28 6.59
C ASP A 45 13.37 14.69 7.01
N ILE A 46 12.62 15.71 6.63
CA ILE A 46 13.08 17.11 6.67
C ILE A 46 13.32 17.57 8.10
N ILE A 47 12.57 17.04 9.07
CA ILE A 47 12.80 17.27 10.49
C ILE A 47 14.23 16.88 10.94
N ASN A 48 14.83 15.91 10.26
CA ASN A 48 16.19 15.44 10.54
C ASN A 48 17.27 16.24 9.81
N LEU A 49 16.92 17.23 8.96
CA LEU A 49 17.86 18.08 8.22
C LEU A 49 18.44 19.25 9.04
N SER A 50 18.22 19.32 10.36
CA SER A 50 18.74 20.43 11.18
C SER A 50 20.27 20.55 11.05
N GLN A 51 20.71 21.75 10.65
CA GLN A 51 22.05 22.38 10.45
C GLN A 51 23.30 21.53 10.07
N THR A 52 23.45 20.28 10.51
CA THR A 52 24.58 19.38 10.19
C THR A 52 24.21 18.21 9.27
N ASN A 53 22.91 17.89 9.16
CA ASN A 53 22.43 16.75 8.38
C ASN A 53 21.99 17.17 6.98
N ASN A 54 22.94 17.46 6.10
CA ASN A 54 22.62 17.55 4.67
C ASN A 54 22.45 16.14 4.07
N ILE A 55 22.08 16.05 2.79
CA ILE A 55 21.99 14.77 2.06
C ILE A 55 23.28 13.94 2.16
N GLN A 56 24.44 14.58 2.29
CA GLN A 56 25.72 13.88 2.48
C GLN A 56 25.80 13.19 3.84
N ALA A 57 25.22 13.75 4.91
CA ALA A 57 25.18 13.08 6.20
C ALA A 57 24.33 11.80 6.16
N PHE A 58 23.19 11.84 5.46
CA PHE A 58 22.37 10.65 5.20
C PHE A 58 23.14 9.61 4.37
N GLU A 59 23.77 10.05 3.29
CA GLU A 59 24.59 9.18 2.44
C GLU A 59 25.80 8.59 3.19
N ASN A 60 26.41 9.34 4.11
CA ASN A 60 27.52 8.84 4.93
C ASN A 60 27.04 7.81 5.96
N ARG A 61 25.83 7.99 6.52
CA ARG A 61 25.23 7.05 7.48
C ARG A 61 24.74 5.78 6.79
N GLU A 62 24.16 5.91 5.62
CA GLU A 62 23.61 4.82 4.80
C GLU A 62 24.15 4.94 3.37
N ALA A 63 25.37 4.47 3.13
CA ALA A 63 26.00 4.55 1.81
C ALA A 63 25.12 3.90 0.73
N GLY A 64 24.84 4.64 -0.35
CA GLY A 64 23.94 4.23 -1.44
C GLY A 64 22.48 4.69 -1.27
N TYR A 65 22.12 5.30 -0.14
CA TYR A 65 20.73 5.69 0.18
C TYR A 65 20.09 6.56 -0.90
N THR A 66 20.76 7.64 -1.30
CA THR A 66 20.20 8.60 -2.26
C THR A 66 19.89 7.93 -3.61
N LYS A 67 20.81 7.06 -4.06
CA LYS A 67 20.64 6.30 -5.30
C LYS A 67 19.49 5.31 -5.20
N ALA A 68 19.36 4.61 -4.08
CA ALA A 68 18.27 3.66 -3.82
C ALA A 68 16.91 4.35 -3.82
N MET A 69 16.77 5.49 -3.13
CA MET A 69 15.54 6.28 -3.12
C MET A 69 15.16 6.80 -4.50
N LEU A 70 16.13 7.32 -5.27
CA LEU A 70 15.90 7.78 -6.64
C LEU A 70 15.45 6.63 -7.56
N ASN A 71 16.08 5.46 -7.45
CA ASN A 71 15.67 4.26 -8.18
C ASN A 71 14.26 3.81 -7.78
N ALA A 72 13.89 3.94 -6.51
CA ALA A 72 12.57 3.60 -6.03
C ALA A 72 11.48 4.53 -6.59
N TYR A 73 11.73 5.84 -6.64
CA TYR A 73 10.85 6.78 -7.35
C TYR A 73 10.78 6.46 -8.84
N ASN A 74 11.90 6.19 -9.50
CA ASN A 74 11.91 5.80 -10.91
C ASN A 74 11.08 4.53 -11.16
N TYR A 75 11.24 3.52 -10.31
CA TYR A 75 10.43 2.31 -10.36
C TYR A 75 8.94 2.62 -10.12
N ALA A 76 8.65 3.42 -9.09
CA ALA A 76 7.29 3.81 -8.74
C ALA A 76 6.60 4.61 -9.86
N PHE A 77 7.30 5.41 -10.65
CA PHE A 77 6.67 6.25 -11.67
C PHE A 77 6.69 5.63 -13.08
N ASN A 78 7.68 4.79 -13.40
CA ASN A 78 7.79 4.14 -14.71
C ASN A 78 7.01 2.80 -14.80
N ASP A 79 6.45 2.33 -13.69
CA ASP A 79 5.72 1.07 -13.68
C ASP A 79 4.41 1.15 -14.50
N SER A 80 4.49 0.56 -15.70
CA SER A 80 3.37 0.29 -16.61
C SER A 80 2.53 -0.93 -16.20
N LEU A 81 2.94 -1.68 -15.16
CA LEU A 81 2.45 -3.04 -14.92
C LEU A 81 1.04 -3.11 -14.33
N THR A 82 0.45 -2.02 -13.82
CA THR A 82 -0.90 -2.10 -13.23
C THR A 82 -1.74 -0.81 -13.37
N ASP A 83 -2.96 -0.95 -13.91
CA ASP A 83 -3.99 0.10 -13.86
C ASP A 83 -4.41 0.46 -12.41
N GLY A 84 -4.05 -0.32 -11.38
CA GLY A 84 -4.37 -0.09 -9.96
C GLY A 84 -3.18 -0.18 -9.01
N LEU A 85 -3.45 -0.20 -7.70
CA LEU A 85 -2.51 -0.54 -6.62
C LEU A 85 -2.41 -2.06 -6.47
N SER A 86 -1.22 -2.60 -6.23
CA SER A 86 -1.03 -4.03 -5.99
C SER A 86 0.11 -4.33 -5.01
N PRO A 87 0.16 -5.53 -4.41
CA PRO A 87 1.30 -5.93 -3.59
C PRO A 87 2.64 -5.90 -4.35
N GLU A 88 2.64 -6.22 -5.64
CA GLU A 88 3.85 -6.29 -6.48
C GLU A 88 4.52 -4.92 -6.61
N ILE A 89 3.75 -3.85 -6.88
CA ILE A 89 4.31 -2.50 -6.94
C ILE A 89 4.86 -2.07 -5.58
N ILE A 90 4.17 -2.38 -4.48
CA ILE A 90 4.64 -2.04 -3.13
C ILE A 90 5.96 -2.75 -2.81
N CYS A 91 6.02 -4.06 -3.02
CA CYS A 91 7.24 -4.84 -2.83
C CYS A 91 8.38 -4.39 -3.75
N GLY A 92 8.06 -4.00 -4.99
CA GLY A 92 9.06 -3.48 -5.92
C GLY A 92 9.62 -2.11 -5.51
N ILE A 93 8.77 -1.19 -5.04
CA ILE A 93 9.22 0.08 -4.45
C ILE A 93 10.14 -0.18 -3.26
N HIS A 94 9.72 -1.04 -2.33
CA HIS A 94 10.53 -1.42 -1.17
C HIS A 94 11.88 -2.04 -1.58
N ALA A 95 11.87 -2.93 -2.59
CA ALA A 95 13.09 -3.57 -3.09
C ALA A 95 14.12 -2.55 -3.59
N GLN A 96 13.66 -1.52 -4.30
CA GLN A 96 14.53 -0.45 -4.79
C GLN A 96 14.96 0.48 -3.66
N ALA A 97 14.05 0.86 -2.77
CA ALA A 97 14.31 1.81 -1.69
C ALA A 97 15.33 1.29 -0.68
N LEU A 98 15.37 -0.04 -0.47
CA LEU A 98 16.33 -0.69 0.43
C LEU A 98 17.45 -1.43 -0.30
N ALA A 99 17.65 -1.20 -1.60
CA ALA A 99 18.69 -1.87 -2.38
C ALA A 99 20.12 -1.61 -1.84
N HIS A 100 20.34 -0.54 -1.08
CA HIS A 100 21.60 -0.23 -0.41
C HIS A 100 21.81 -0.98 0.93
N GLN A 101 20.78 -1.64 1.46
CA GLN A 101 20.82 -2.35 2.74
C GLN A 101 20.67 -3.88 2.53
N PRO A 102 21.77 -4.63 2.39
CA PRO A 102 21.71 -6.07 2.10
C PRO A 102 21.03 -6.90 3.20
N ASN A 103 21.05 -6.42 4.45
CA ASN A 103 20.48 -7.12 5.59
C ASN A 103 18.96 -6.95 5.74
N CYS A 104 18.32 -6.07 4.96
CA CYS A 104 16.89 -5.73 5.12
C CYS A 104 15.96 -6.55 4.21
N HIS A 105 16.48 -7.58 3.53
CA HIS A 105 15.74 -8.43 2.60
C HIS A 105 14.83 -7.63 1.64
N PRO A 106 15.40 -6.81 0.73
CA PRO A 106 14.63 -5.87 -0.08
C PRO A 106 13.50 -6.54 -0.87
N GLY A 107 12.31 -5.94 -0.81
CA GLY A 107 11.08 -6.44 -1.44
C GLY A 107 10.42 -7.65 -0.77
N GLN A 108 10.99 -8.21 0.30
CA GLN A 108 10.44 -9.38 0.97
C GLN A 108 9.55 -8.99 2.16
N LEU A 109 8.33 -9.53 2.19
CA LEU A 109 7.45 -9.41 3.35
C LEU A 109 8.07 -10.09 4.57
N LYS A 110 7.94 -9.46 5.74
CA LYS A 110 8.49 -9.98 7.00
C LYS A 110 7.87 -11.33 7.36
N ASN A 111 8.69 -12.19 7.96
CA ASN A 111 8.28 -13.50 8.45
C ASN A 111 8.33 -13.59 9.99
N SER A 112 8.79 -12.53 10.65
CA SER A 112 8.88 -12.39 12.11
C SER A 112 8.06 -11.19 12.59
N PRO A 113 7.69 -11.15 13.89
CA PRO A 113 7.12 -9.97 14.50
C PRO A 113 8.08 -8.79 14.36
N ASN A 114 7.51 -7.61 14.14
CA ASN A 114 8.23 -6.35 14.23
C ASN A 114 7.31 -5.34 14.89
N PHE A 115 7.91 -4.29 15.45
CA PHE A 115 7.18 -3.16 16.02
C PHE A 115 7.53 -1.87 15.31
N PHE A 116 6.60 -0.92 15.41
CA PHE A 116 6.91 0.48 15.22
C PHE A 116 6.59 1.27 16.47
N THR A 117 7.31 2.38 16.65
CA THR A 117 7.18 3.23 17.81
C THR A 117 6.34 4.44 17.47
N VAL A 118 5.29 4.68 18.25
CA VAL A 118 4.60 5.96 18.25
C VAL A 118 5.22 6.79 19.37
N GLY A 119 6.20 7.60 18.98
CA GLY A 119 6.95 8.47 19.89
C GLY A 119 6.53 9.92 19.80
N LEU A 120 7.05 10.72 20.73
CA LEU A 120 7.14 12.17 20.53
C LEU A 120 8.15 12.42 19.41
N ALA A 121 7.80 13.29 18.45
CA ALA A 121 8.82 13.79 17.53
C ALA A 121 9.82 14.60 18.35
N GLU A 122 11.06 14.15 18.43
CA GLU A 122 12.09 14.86 19.18
C GLU A 122 12.88 15.75 18.22
N LEU A 123 12.74 17.07 18.34
CA LEU A 123 13.68 17.99 17.71
C LEU A 123 15.01 17.84 18.44
N ARG A 124 16.03 17.36 17.73
CA ARG A 124 17.38 17.24 18.28
C ARG A 124 18.28 18.38 17.78
N THR A 125 19.08 18.93 18.68
CA THR A 125 20.24 19.75 18.33
C THR A 125 21.24 18.94 17.49
N PRO A 126 22.16 19.61 16.78
CA PRO A 126 23.27 18.96 16.09
C PRO A 126 24.13 18.04 16.98
N ASP A 127 24.25 18.32 18.29
CA ASP A 127 24.96 17.48 19.26
C ASP A 127 24.07 16.41 19.92
N GLY A 128 22.84 16.22 19.45
CA GLY A 128 21.94 15.13 19.81
C GLY A 128 21.03 15.37 21.02
N ARG A 129 21.09 16.57 21.64
CA ARG A 129 20.20 16.96 22.76
C ARG A 129 18.79 17.22 22.25
N ILE A 130 17.78 16.86 23.02
CA ILE A 130 16.38 17.13 22.70
C ILE A 130 16.11 18.61 23.03
N LEU A 131 15.79 19.43 22.04
CA LEU A 131 15.46 20.86 22.22
C LEU A 131 14.07 21.01 22.82
N GLN A 132 13.07 20.43 22.18
CA GLN A 132 11.70 20.33 22.66
C GLN A 132 11.05 19.07 22.05
N PRO A 133 10.20 18.35 22.81
CA PRO A 133 9.29 17.39 22.22
C PRO A 133 8.30 18.16 21.34
N ILE A 134 8.34 17.89 20.04
CA ILE A 134 7.29 18.30 19.11
C ILE A 134 6.09 17.40 19.36
N ASN A 135 4.91 17.88 18.95
CA ASN A 135 3.67 17.12 18.86
C ASN A 135 3.93 15.63 18.55
N PRO A 136 3.28 14.70 19.26
CA PRO A 136 3.45 13.27 19.04
C PRO A 136 3.32 12.89 17.56
N ASN A 137 3.98 11.79 17.18
CA ASN A 137 3.85 11.20 15.84
C ASN A 137 2.45 10.62 15.58
N GLY A 138 1.52 10.83 16.51
CA GLY A 138 0.10 10.58 16.32
C GLY A 138 -0.76 11.56 17.10
N SER A 139 -2.07 11.43 16.94
CA SER A 139 -3.09 12.21 17.64
C SER A 139 -4.06 11.27 18.34
N GLN A 140 -4.80 11.77 19.33
CA GLN A 140 -5.84 10.97 19.99
C GLN A 140 -6.82 10.37 18.97
N GLN A 141 -7.35 11.20 18.06
CA GLN A 141 -8.27 10.75 17.03
C GLN A 141 -7.63 9.73 16.07
N GLY A 142 -6.34 9.89 15.73
CA GLY A 142 -5.63 8.94 14.88
C GLY A 142 -5.43 7.58 15.51
N PHE A 143 -5.19 7.54 16.82
CA PHE A 143 -5.19 6.28 17.58
C PHE A 143 -6.59 5.67 17.71
N GLU A 144 -7.64 6.47 17.92
CA GLU A 144 -9.02 5.99 17.95
C GLU A 144 -9.39 5.33 16.60
N GLU A 145 -9.01 5.93 15.47
CA GLU A 145 -9.14 5.32 14.14
C GLU A 145 -8.34 4.02 14.01
N PHE A 146 -7.09 3.99 14.51
CA PHE A 146 -6.26 2.78 14.51
C PHE A 146 -6.93 1.64 15.27
N LEU A 147 -7.41 1.91 16.49
CA LEU A 147 -8.11 0.93 17.32
C LEU A 147 -9.40 0.47 16.67
N LYS A 148 -10.22 1.40 16.17
CA LYS A 148 -11.44 1.07 15.45
C LYS A 148 -11.15 0.13 14.28
N PHE A 149 -10.20 0.47 13.41
CA PHE A 149 -9.91 -0.34 12.24
C PHE A 149 -9.28 -1.69 12.61
N TRP A 150 -8.16 -1.68 13.34
CA TRP A 150 -7.35 -2.88 13.55
C TRP A 150 -7.85 -3.78 14.69
N PHE A 151 -8.61 -3.26 15.65
CA PHE A 151 -9.05 -4.02 16.83
C PHE A 151 -10.55 -4.34 16.78
N VAL A 152 -11.37 -3.46 16.19
CA VAL A 152 -12.84 -3.63 16.18
C VAL A 152 -13.33 -4.15 14.83
N ASP A 153 -13.00 -3.47 13.73
CA ASP A 153 -13.57 -3.75 12.41
C ASP A 153 -12.91 -4.98 11.74
N LYS A 154 -11.65 -5.28 12.06
CA LYS A 154 -10.94 -6.46 11.57
C LYS A 154 -11.43 -7.73 12.25
N GLN A 155 -11.85 -8.72 11.45
CA GLN A 155 -12.30 -10.02 11.95
C GLN A 155 -11.21 -10.80 12.70
N ASN A 156 -9.95 -10.67 12.27
CA ASN A 156 -8.80 -11.34 12.85
C ASN A 156 -7.75 -10.29 13.22
N PRO A 157 -7.95 -9.55 14.30
CA PRO A 157 -7.01 -8.51 14.70
C PRO A 157 -5.70 -9.15 15.13
N PHE A 158 -4.57 -8.63 14.64
CA PHE A 158 -3.25 -9.20 14.86
C PHE A 158 -2.25 -8.19 15.41
N HIS A 159 -2.68 -6.96 15.65
CA HIS A 159 -1.88 -5.96 16.33
C HIS A 159 -2.02 -6.07 17.84
N TYR A 160 -1.00 -5.64 18.58
CA TYR A 160 -1.11 -5.30 19.99
C TYR A 160 -0.32 -4.03 20.27
N ILE A 161 -0.72 -3.29 21.30
CA ILE A 161 -0.02 -2.07 21.72
C ILE A 161 0.72 -2.36 23.01
N HIS A 162 1.96 -1.89 23.12
CA HIS A 162 2.78 -2.01 24.32
C HIS A 162 3.27 -0.61 24.71
N PHE A 163 2.82 -0.11 25.84
CA PHE A 163 3.36 1.08 26.48
C PHE A 163 4.46 0.65 27.44
N LYS A 164 5.70 0.96 27.07
CA LYS A 164 6.87 0.69 27.91
C LYS A 164 7.31 1.96 28.63
N PRO A 165 7.51 1.93 29.94
CA PRO A 165 8.03 3.08 30.66
C PRO A 165 9.46 3.43 30.22
N THR A 166 9.80 4.71 30.18
CA THR A 166 11.15 5.22 29.91
C THR A 166 12.07 4.98 31.10
N ASN A 167 11.52 5.03 32.32
CA ASN A 167 12.20 4.70 33.57
C ASN A 167 12.09 3.20 33.88
N LEU A 168 13.17 2.61 34.40
CA LEU A 168 13.25 1.17 34.72
C LEU A 168 12.26 0.71 35.80
N SER A 169 11.66 1.62 36.56
CA SER A 169 10.73 1.34 37.65
C SER A 169 9.25 1.36 37.27
N GLY A 170 8.91 1.70 36.01
CA GLY A 170 7.51 1.82 35.59
C GLY A 170 6.83 0.48 35.31
N GLN A 171 5.50 0.51 35.21
CA GLN A 171 4.68 -0.64 34.83
C GLN A 171 4.56 -0.71 33.29
N GLU A 172 4.72 -1.88 32.68
CA GLU A 172 4.43 -2.05 31.25
C GLU A 172 2.92 -2.25 31.06
N VAL A 173 2.34 -1.63 30.03
CA VAL A 173 0.91 -1.79 29.70
C VAL A 173 0.79 -2.42 28.32
N PHE A 174 0.04 -3.51 28.22
CA PHE A 174 -0.22 -4.20 26.96
C PHE A 174 -1.71 -4.13 26.61
N LEU A 175 -2.04 -3.72 25.38
CA LEU A 175 -3.39 -3.70 24.85
C LEU A 175 -3.51 -4.79 23.77
N TYR A 176 -4.39 -5.75 24.01
CA TYR A 176 -4.66 -6.86 23.10
C TYR A 176 -6.07 -6.78 22.55
N PRO A 177 -6.29 -7.14 21.27
CA PRO A 177 -7.59 -7.05 20.63
C PRO A 177 -8.55 -8.19 20.99
N PHE A 178 -8.17 -9.10 21.89
CA PHE A 178 -8.96 -10.27 22.23
C PHE A 178 -9.17 -10.42 23.73
N ASN A 179 -10.43 -10.61 24.11
CA ASN A 179 -10.79 -11.16 25.40
C ASN A 179 -10.53 -12.67 25.47
N SER A 180 -9.63 -13.07 26.36
CA SER A 180 -9.21 -14.45 26.60
C SER A 180 -10.36 -15.41 26.92
N LYS A 181 -11.48 -14.90 27.45
CA LYS A 181 -12.68 -15.67 27.81
C LYS A 181 -13.78 -15.61 26.77
N LEU A 182 -13.96 -14.47 26.10
CA LEU A 182 -15.16 -14.20 25.26
C LEU A 182 -14.94 -14.37 23.76
N LYS A 183 -13.71 -14.62 23.29
CA LYS A 183 -13.35 -14.69 21.84
C LYS A 183 -13.71 -13.44 21.01
N LYS A 184 -14.26 -12.38 21.63
CA LYS A 184 -14.59 -11.06 21.06
C LYS A 184 -14.45 -10.00 22.17
N GLY A 185 -13.95 -8.82 21.82
CA GLY A 185 -13.75 -7.67 22.73
C GLY A 185 -12.27 -7.35 23.00
N LEU A 186 -12.00 -6.12 23.44
CA LEU A 186 -10.67 -5.63 23.82
C LEU A 186 -10.29 -6.16 25.22
N SER A 187 -9.05 -6.58 25.42
CA SER A 187 -8.51 -6.84 26.77
C SER A 187 -7.28 -5.99 27.02
N VAL A 188 -7.24 -5.35 28.19
CA VAL A 188 -6.10 -4.57 28.66
C VAL A 188 -5.37 -5.41 29.70
N ILE A 189 -4.12 -5.76 29.41
CA ILE A 189 -3.29 -6.50 30.32
C ILE A 189 -2.26 -5.53 30.90
N PHE A 190 -2.38 -5.25 32.20
CA PHE A 190 -1.36 -4.51 32.92
C PHE A 190 -0.30 -5.50 33.43
N GLN A 191 0.93 -5.32 33.01
CA GLN A 191 2.04 -6.17 33.42
C GLN A 191 3.08 -5.35 34.16
N GLN A 192 3.14 -5.53 35.49
CA GLN A 192 4.17 -4.90 36.29
C GLN A 192 5.37 -5.85 36.41
N ARG A 193 6.48 -5.50 35.76
CA ARG A 193 7.76 -6.16 36.01
C ARG A 193 8.39 -5.53 37.25
N GLN A 194 8.42 -6.28 38.35
CA GLN A 194 9.22 -5.91 39.52
C GLN A 194 10.59 -6.61 39.44
N PHE A 195 11.61 -6.03 40.07
CA PHE A 195 12.99 -6.57 40.07
C PHE A 195 13.10 -8.04 40.53
N PHE A 196 12.10 -8.56 41.25
CA PHE A 196 12.05 -9.92 41.79
C PHE A 196 10.92 -10.80 41.23
N GLY A 197 10.22 -10.38 40.18
CA GLY A 197 9.16 -11.18 39.57
C GLY A 197 8.22 -10.39 38.66
N VAL A 198 7.46 -11.11 37.82
CA VAL A 198 6.40 -10.53 36.98
C VAL A 198 5.08 -10.71 37.70
N THR A 199 4.40 -9.60 38.04
CA THR A 199 3.00 -9.64 38.45
C THR A 199 2.15 -9.09 37.30
N SER A 200 1.15 -9.85 36.86
CA SER A 200 0.20 -9.42 35.82
C SER A 200 -1.18 -9.26 36.44
N LYS A 201 -1.79 -8.09 36.21
CA LYS A 201 -3.20 -7.84 36.50
C LYS A 201 -3.90 -7.66 35.16
N THR A 202 -4.80 -8.58 34.85
CA THR A 202 -5.64 -8.46 33.65
C THR A 202 -6.91 -7.73 34.03
N GLU A 203 -7.23 -6.67 33.32
CA GLU A 203 -8.48 -5.94 33.46
C GLU A 203 -9.19 -5.97 32.10
N ASP A 204 -10.39 -6.54 32.06
CA ASP A 204 -11.19 -6.56 30.84
C ASP A 204 -11.91 -5.21 30.71
N TYR A 205 -11.57 -4.44 29.66
CA TYR A 205 -12.26 -3.21 29.32
C TYR A 205 -13.14 -3.44 28.11
N PHE A 206 -14.42 -3.11 28.23
CA PHE A 206 -15.23 -2.91 27.03
C PHE A 206 -14.80 -1.59 26.37
N PRO A 207 -14.61 -1.55 25.03
CA PRO A 207 -14.17 -0.36 24.30
C PRO A 207 -14.98 0.91 24.58
N ASN A 208 -16.22 0.76 25.07
CA ASN A 208 -17.17 1.84 25.29
C ASN A 208 -17.11 2.40 26.74
N ALA A 209 -16.21 1.89 27.59
CA ALA A 209 -16.07 2.39 28.94
C ALA A 209 -15.32 3.72 28.94
N THR A 210 -15.91 4.79 29.47
CA THR A 210 -15.28 6.09 29.71
C THR A 210 -13.90 5.98 30.39
N GLY A 211 -13.67 4.91 31.16
CA GLY A 211 -12.38 4.59 31.77
C GLY A 211 -11.27 4.24 30.78
N PHE A 212 -11.58 3.53 29.68
CA PHE A 212 -10.58 3.17 28.67
C PHE A 212 -10.06 4.42 27.95
N ASN A 213 -10.95 5.31 27.48
CA ASN A 213 -10.54 6.53 26.78
C ASN A 213 -9.69 7.44 27.67
N LYS A 214 -10.04 7.58 28.96
CA LYS A 214 -9.25 8.36 29.93
C LYS A 214 -7.87 7.76 30.18
N LEU A 215 -7.80 6.45 30.45
CA LEU A 215 -6.53 5.76 30.62
C LEU A 215 -5.67 5.90 29.37
N PHE A 216 -6.26 5.68 28.20
CA PHE A 216 -5.58 5.70 26.93
C PHE A 216 -5.04 7.10 26.58
N ALA A 217 -5.87 8.14 26.71
CA ALA A 217 -5.42 9.53 26.57
C ALA A 217 -4.26 9.83 27.52
N SER A 218 -4.36 9.39 28.78
CA SER A 218 -3.27 9.59 29.76
C SER A 218 -1.97 8.89 29.36
N LEU A 219 -2.04 7.68 28.80
CA LEU A 219 -0.85 6.93 28.34
C LEU A 219 -0.21 7.57 27.10
N LEU A 220 -1.03 8.13 26.20
CA LEU A 220 -0.53 8.80 24.99
C LEU A 220 0.15 10.14 25.28
N THR A 221 -0.36 10.89 26.26
CA THR A 221 0.23 12.18 26.64
C THR A 221 1.36 12.04 27.66
N ASN A 222 1.56 10.85 28.24
CA ASN A 222 2.59 10.64 29.25
C ASN A 222 3.96 10.41 28.60
N THR A 223 4.84 11.41 28.73
CA THR A 223 6.24 11.38 28.27
C THR A 223 7.08 10.28 28.92
N GLU A 224 6.61 9.71 30.04
CA GLU A 224 7.24 8.57 30.71
C GLU A 224 7.00 7.25 30.00
N TYR A 225 6.20 7.20 28.93
CA TYR A 225 5.93 5.98 28.18
C TYR A 225 6.35 6.11 26.72
N LYS A 226 6.84 5.00 26.17
CA LYS A 226 7.02 4.78 24.74
C LYS A 226 5.96 3.80 24.27
N CYS A 227 5.19 4.19 23.25
CA CYS A 227 4.18 3.34 22.66
C CYS A 227 4.79 2.52 21.51
N PHE A 228 4.63 1.20 21.58
CA PHE A 228 5.07 0.24 20.58
C PHE A 228 3.86 -0.48 20.01
N ILE A 229 3.64 -0.39 18.70
CA ILE A 229 2.62 -1.17 18.01
C ILE A 229 3.30 -2.37 17.39
N ASN A 230 2.86 -3.55 17.77
CA ASN A 230 3.47 -4.83 17.41
C ASN A 230 2.48 -5.72 16.67
N ILE A 231 3.00 -6.76 16.01
CA ILE A 231 2.20 -7.89 15.50
C ILE A 231 2.29 -9.07 16.47
N LEU A 232 1.14 -9.64 16.81
CA LEU A 232 1.01 -10.85 17.62
C LEU A 232 1.77 -12.02 17.00
N GLU A 233 2.64 -12.66 17.79
CA GLU A 233 3.16 -13.97 17.41
C GLU A 233 2.02 -14.98 17.33
N ASN A 234 2.03 -15.79 16.26
CA ASN A 234 1.05 -16.86 16.04
C ASN A 234 0.85 -17.83 17.21
N LYS A 235 1.82 -17.92 18.13
CA LYS A 235 1.73 -18.76 19.33
C LYS A 235 0.66 -18.27 20.32
N LEU A 236 0.34 -16.98 20.29
CA LEU A 236 -0.68 -16.35 21.15
C LEU A 236 -2.08 -16.41 20.54
N LEU A 237 -2.21 -16.79 19.27
CA LEU A 237 -3.52 -16.97 18.62
C LEU A 237 -4.13 -18.33 19.01
N PRO A 238 -5.46 -18.40 19.24
CA PRO A 238 -6.15 -19.63 19.64
C PRO A 238 -5.80 -20.81 18.72
N ALA A 239 -5.54 -21.98 19.31
CA ALA A 239 -5.08 -23.18 18.59
C ALA A 239 -6.06 -23.71 17.52
N SER A 240 -7.29 -23.21 17.48
CA SER A 240 -8.37 -23.66 16.58
C SER A 240 -8.38 -23.00 15.20
N GLY A 241 -7.49 -22.05 14.92
CA GLY A 241 -7.42 -21.37 13.62
C GLY A 241 -6.25 -21.88 12.76
N ASN A 242 -6.44 -21.97 11.44
CA ASN A 242 -5.36 -22.18 10.48
C ASN A 242 -4.26 -21.13 10.69
N ARG A 243 -3.20 -21.49 11.42
CA ARG A 243 -2.09 -20.59 11.75
C ARG A 243 -1.35 -20.20 10.45
N LEU A 244 -1.68 -19.04 9.90
CA LEU A 244 -0.94 -18.45 8.80
C LEU A 244 0.40 -17.97 9.34
N SER A 245 1.52 -18.32 8.70
CA SER A 245 2.79 -17.64 9.01
C SER A 245 2.62 -16.13 8.88
N ILE A 246 3.40 -15.34 9.64
CA ILE A 246 3.34 -13.87 9.56
C ILE A 246 3.45 -13.40 8.11
N GLN A 247 4.32 -14.01 7.32
CA GLN A 247 4.45 -13.71 5.90
C GLN A 247 3.16 -13.96 5.09
N LYS A 248 2.45 -15.08 5.35
CA LYS A 248 1.15 -15.37 4.70
C LYS A 248 0.09 -14.35 5.12
N LEU A 249 0.07 -13.97 6.41
CA LEU A 249 -0.82 -12.93 6.92
C LEU A 249 -0.53 -11.58 6.25
N MET A 250 0.72 -11.13 6.23
CA MET A 250 1.13 -9.89 5.56
C MET A 250 0.73 -9.89 4.09
N LYS A 251 0.96 -11.01 3.37
CA LYS A 251 0.59 -11.13 1.96
C LYS A 251 -0.92 -10.99 1.77
N LYS A 252 -1.73 -11.61 2.63
CA LYS A 252 -3.19 -11.52 2.59
C LYS A 252 -3.66 -10.09 2.86
N GLU A 253 -3.26 -9.51 3.98
CA GLU A 253 -3.74 -8.18 4.40
C GLU A 253 -3.27 -7.07 3.46
N LEU A 254 -2.05 -7.17 2.93
CA LEU A 254 -1.54 -6.25 1.92
C LEU A 254 -2.41 -6.30 0.65
N LYS A 255 -2.76 -7.51 0.19
CA LYS A 255 -3.63 -7.71 -0.98
C LYS A 255 -5.03 -7.16 -0.74
N ASP A 256 -5.60 -7.39 0.45
CA ASP A 256 -6.95 -6.93 0.80
C ASP A 256 -7.01 -5.39 0.85
N LEU A 257 -6.01 -4.74 1.45
CA LEU A 257 -5.89 -3.27 1.44
C LEU A 257 -5.73 -2.70 0.03
N CYS A 258 -4.93 -3.35 -0.83
CA CYS A 258 -4.80 -2.95 -2.24
C CYS A 258 -6.13 -3.05 -2.99
N ASN A 259 -6.89 -4.13 -2.78
CA ASN A 259 -8.19 -4.32 -3.40
C ASN A 259 -9.21 -3.27 -2.93
N SER A 260 -9.26 -3.02 -1.61
CA SER A 260 -10.10 -1.97 -1.00
C SER A 260 -9.80 -0.60 -1.59
N TYR A 261 -8.52 -0.25 -1.74
CA TYR A 261 -8.12 1.01 -2.37
C TYR A 261 -8.64 1.11 -3.81
N ASN A 262 -8.40 0.07 -4.62
CA ASN A 262 -8.79 0.06 -6.03
C ASN A 262 -10.30 0.18 -6.21
N GLU A 263 -11.07 -0.48 -5.35
CA GLU A 263 -12.52 -0.39 -5.35
C GLU A 263 -12.99 1.01 -4.95
N ALA A 264 -12.45 1.55 -3.86
CA ALA A 264 -12.82 2.87 -3.35
C ALA A 264 -12.50 3.99 -4.36
N VAL A 265 -11.30 3.98 -4.94
CA VAL A 265 -10.89 5.01 -5.90
C VAL A 265 -11.69 4.93 -7.20
N SER A 266 -12.03 3.72 -7.66
CA SER A 266 -12.89 3.51 -8.82
C SER A 266 -14.29 4.09 -8.58
N LYS A 267 -14.84 3.91 -7.37
CA LYS A 267 -16.15 4.47 -6.98
C LYS A 267 -16.15 5.99 -6.82
N ALA A 268 -15.02 6.58 -6.44
CA ALA A 268 -14.88 8.04 -6.30
C ALA A 268 -14.93 8.78 -7.65
N GLY A 269 -14.68 8.10 -8.77
CA GLY A 269 -14.77 8.66 -10.10
C GLY A 269 -13.76 9.79 -10.34
N THR A 270 -14.25 11.02 -10.51
CA THR A 270 -13.43 12.24 -10.76
C THR A 270 -13.44 13.22 -9.58
N ASN A 271 -13.89 12.80 -8.40
CA ASN A 271 -13.90 13.66 -7.22
C ASN A 271 -12.51 13.69 -6.56
N ASP A 272 -11.71 14.69 -6.91
CA ASP A 272 -10.34 14.86 -6.43
C ASP A 272 -10.19 14.83 -4.90
N GLU A 273 -11.08 15.50 -4.16
CA GLU A 273 -11.03 15.55 -2.69
C GLU A 273 -11.31 14.16 -2.09
N GLN A 274 -12.28 13.44 -2.65
CA GLN A 274 -12.58 12.07 -2.23
C GLN A 274 -11.43 11.11 -2.57
N ILE A 275 -10.85 11.24 -3.77
CA ILE A 275 -9.69 10.45 -4.20
C ILE A 275 -8.50 10.71 -3.27
N LEU A 276 -8.21 11.98 -2.95
CA LEU A 276 -7.14 12.37 -2.05
C LEU A 276 -7.33 11.73 -0.67
N ARG A 277 -8.53 11.83 -0.10
CA ARG A 277 -8.87 11.18 1.18
C ARG A 277 -8.66 9.67 1.12
N ILE A 278 -9.11 9.00 0.06
CA ILE A 278 -8.93 7.55 -0.14
C ILE A 278 -7.44 7.17 -0.19
N ILE A 279 -6.62 7.95 -0.91
CA ILE A 279 -5.17 7.76 -0.99
C ILE A 279 -4.54 7.87 0.40
N VAL A 280 -4.80 8.96 1.12
CA VAL A 280 -4.24 9.21 2.46
C VAL A 280 -4.62 8.09 3.42
N GLN A 281 -5.90 7.73 3.46
CA GLN A 281 -6.41 6.67 4.33
C GLN A 281 -5.72 5.33 4.04
N HIS A 282 -5.62 4.91 2.77
CA HIS A 282 -5.04 3.61 2.44
C HIS A 282 -3.52 3.58 2.62
N VAL A 283 -2.80 4.66 2.32
CA VAL A 283 -1.36 4.77 2.60
C VAL A 283 -1.10 4.64 4.11
N LYS A 284 -1.91 5.30 4.95
CA LYS A 284 -1.84 5.18 6.41
C LYS A 284 -2.05 3.73 6.85
N LEU A 285 -3.12 3.08 6.38
CA LEU A 285 -3.41 1.67 6.72
C LEU A 285 -2.29 0.72 6.29
N LEU A 286 -1.70 0.95 5.12
CA LEU A 286 -0.57 0.16 4.62
C LEU A 286 0.68 0.36 5.47
N ASN A 287 0.95 1.58 5.92
CA ASN A 287 2.08 1.86 6.82
C ASN A 287 1.87 1.23 8.20
N GLN A 288 0.65 1.32 8.76
CA GLN A 288 0.27 0.67 10.02
C GLN A 288 0.31 -0.88 9.95
N LEU A 289 0.06 -1.48 8.78
CA LEU A 289 0.26 -2.91 8.56
C LEU A 289 1.73 -3.31 8.76
N HIS A 290 2.64 -2.39 8.43
CA HIS A 290 4.08 -2.53 8.60
C HIS A 290 4.64 -3.85 7.99
N PRO A 291 4.38 -4.13 6.69
CA PRO A 291 4.64 -5.45 6.09
C PRO A 291 6.12 -5.83 5.94
N PHE A 292 7.04 -4.88 6.02
CA PHE A 292 8.47 -5.10 5.87
C PHE A 292 9.19 -5.04 7.23
N ALA A 293 10.39 -5.63 7.30
CA ALA A 293 11.22 -5.59 8.51
C ALA A 293 11.76 -4.18 8.78
N ASP A 294 11.99 -3.39 7.73
CA ASP A 294 12.40 -1.98 7.79
C ASP A 294 11.87 -1.26 6.52
N GLY A 295 12.07 0.04 6.40
CA GLY A 295 11.81 0.80 5.16
C GLY A 295 10.32 1.03 4.86
N ASN A 296 9.41 0.75 5.79
CA ASN A 296 7.96 0.92 5.59
C ASN A 296 7.60 2.38 5.27
N CYS A 297 7.99 3.34 6.13
CA CYS A 297 7.70 4.76 5.91
C CYS A 297 8.24 5.26 4.56
N ARG A 298 9.50 4.92 4.21
CA ARG A 298 10.14 5.26 2.93
C ARG A 298 9.32 4.73 1.75
N THR A 299 8.91 3.47 1.82
CA THR A 299 8.12 2.80 0.77
C THR A 299 6.76 3.47 0.59
N PHE A 300 6.06 3.74 1.69
CA PHE A 300 4.70 4.26 1.64
C PHE A 300 4.63 5.76 1.34
N TYR A 301 5.68 6.53 1.66
CA TYR A 301 5.80 7.91 1.20
C TYR A 301 6.02 8.01 -0.32
N ILE A 302 6.87 7.13 -0.89
CA ILE A 302 7.02 7.03 -2.35
C ILE A 302 5.69 6.60 -2.99
N LEU A 303 5.01 5.62 -2.37
CA LEU A 303 3.71 5.14 -2.85
C LEU A 303 2.66 6.26 -2.83
N LEU A 304 2.59 7.07 -1.78
CA LEU A 304 1.71 8.23 -1.69
C LEU A 304 1.88 9.14 -2.91
N ASN A 305 3.11 9.56 -3.19
CA ASN A 305 3.42 10.43 -4.33
C ASN A 305 3.08 9.76 -5.68
N ARG A 306 3.31 8.44 -5.83
CA ARG A 306 2.86 7.69 -7.03
C ARG A 306 1.34 7.76 -7.19
N LEU A 307 0.59 7.51 -6.12
CA LEU A 307 -0.88 7.48 -6.16
C LEU A 307 -1.48 8.86 -6.43
N LEU A 308 -0.88 9.93 -5.88
CA LEU A 308 -1.25 11.31 -6.21
C LEU A 308 -1.08 11.59 -7.70
N ALA A 309 0.13 11.33 -8.24
CA ALA A 309 0.43 11.56 -9.64
C ALA A 309 -0.49 10.76 -10.59
N LYS A 310 -0.76 9.50 -10.24
CA LYS A 310 -1.62 8.62 -11.05
C LYS A 310 -3.07 9.11 -11.15
N ASN A 311 -3.52 9.90 -10.18
CA ASN A 311 -4.84 10.51 -10.18
C ASN A 311 -4.80 12.00 -10.55
N ASN A 312 -3.72 12.47 -11.20
CA ASN A 312 -3.51 13.86 -11.60
C ASN A 312 -3.54 14.87 -10.45
N LEU A 313 -3.24 14.43 -9.22
CA LEU A 313 -3.12 15.29 -8.06
C LEU A 313 -1.67 15.76 -7.89
N PRO A 314 -1.42 16.97 -7.35
CA PRO A 314 -0.08 17.43 -7.03
C PRO A 314 0.62 16.47 -6.07
N LEU A 315 1.93 16.31 -6.23
CA LEU A 315 2.77 15.61 -5.25
C LEU A 315 2.82 16.38 -3.93
N CYS A 316 3.31 15.75 -2.86
CA CYS A 316 3.48 16.41 -1.57
C CYS A 316 4.92 16.33 -1.07
N LEU A 317 5.36 17.40 -0.39
CA LEU A 317 6.58 17.47 0.41
C LEU A 317 6.23 17.50 1.89
N ILE A 318 6.49 16.40 2.61
CA ILE A 318 6.10 16.27 4.02
C ILE A 318 7.33 16.41 4.92
N ILE A 319 7.19 17.21 5.99
CA ILE A 319 8.28 17.47 6.93
C ILE A 319 8.72 16.19 7.66
N ASP A 320 7.74 15.47 8.18
CA ASP A 320 7.91 14.21 8.88
C ASP A 320 6.85 13.21 8.44
N PRO A 321 7.16 12.33 7.46
CA PRO A 321 6.22 11.34 6.96
C PRO A 321 5.90 10.25 8.00
N ASN A 322 6.70 10.09 9.06
CA ASN A 322 6.41 9.12 10.13
C ASN A 322 5.19 9.54 10.97
N ARG A 323 4.71 10.78 10.86
CA ARG A 323 3.48 11.22 11.54
C ARG A 323 2.22 10.66 10.88
N LEU A 324 2.28 10.31 9.59
CA LEU A 324 1.10 9.89 8.84
C LEU A 324 0.45 8.60 9.37
N GLU A 325 1.23 7.72 9.99
CA GLU A 325 0.71 6.44 10.49
C GLU A 325 -0.29 6.59 11.63
N MET A 326 -0.13 7.59 12.51
CA MET A 326 -0.92 7.69 13.74
C MET A 326 -1.69 9.00 13.90
N LEU A 327 -1.73 9.85 12.89
CA LEU A 327 -2.70 10.94 12.76
C LEU A 327 -4.06 10.42 12.31
N SER A 328 -5.16 11.12 12.61
CA SER A 328 -6.46 10.82 12.01
C SER A 328 -6.42 11.02 10.50
N THR A 329 -7.40 10.48 9.79
CA THR A 329 -7.46 10.64 8.33
C THR A 329 -7.58 12.11 7.94
N ASP A 330 -8.32 12.91 8.72
CA ASP A 330 -8.47 14.35 8.49
C ASP A 330 -7.18 15.13 8.77
N GLU A 331 -6.50 14.84 9.89
CA GLU A 331 -5.22 15.50 10.19
C GLU A 331 -4.14 15.12 9.19
N ALA A 332 -4.07 13.84 8.79
CA ALA A 332 -3.15 13.38 7.75
C ALA A 332 -3.44 14.04 6.40
N LEU A 333 -4.72 14.26 6.08
CA LEU A 333 -5.14 14.97 4.87
C LEU A 333 -4.63 16.42 4.86
N GLU A 334 -4.72 17.12 6.00
CA GLU A 334 -4.19 18.49 6.12
C GLU A 334 -2.66 18.54 6.00
N VAL A 335 -1.94 17.54 6.55
CA VAL A 335 -0.49 17.40 6.36
C VAL A 335 -0.16 17.22 4.87
N VAL A 336 -0.89 16.36 4.16
CA VAL A 336 -0.67 16.11 2.74
C VAL A 336 -1.01 17.35 1.90
N LYS A 337 -2.13 18.03 2.17
CA LYS A 337 -2.52 19.28 1.49
C LYS A 337 -1.49 20.38 1.71
N LYS A 338 -0.95 20.53 2.93
CA LYS A 338 0.15 21.46 3.19
C LYS A 338 1.39 21.09 2.36
N GLY A 339 1.75 19.80 2.34
CA GLY A 339 2.86 19.31 1.52
C GLY A 339 2.63 19.52 0.01
N GLN A 340 1.39 19.44 -0.47
CA GLN A 340 1.02 19.78 -1.85
C GLN A 340 1.22 21.25 -2.15
N LYS A 341 0.85 22.15 -1.23
CA LYS A 341 1.13 23.59 -1.37
C LYS A 341 2.63 23.86 -1.44
N ASP A 342 3.43 23.22 -0.58
CA ASP A 342 4.89 23.35 -0.61
C ASP A 342 5.49 22.81 -1.92
N TYR A 343 4.97 21.69 -2.43
CA TYR A 343 5.36 21.17 -3.74
C TYR A 343 5.01 22.16 -4.86
N LEU A 344 3.79 22.72 -4.88
CA LEU A 344 3.36 23.68 -5.91
C LEU A 344 4.15 24.99 -5.86
N ALA A 345 4.42 25.52 -4.67
CA ALA A 345 5.28 26.69 -4.49
C ALA A 345 6.66 26.42 -5.10
N LEU A 346 7.23 25.24 -4.82
CA LEU A 346 8.48 24.82 -5.43
C LEU A 346 8.39 24.76 -6.96
N MET A 347 7.32 24.17 -7.50
CA MET A 347 7.07 24.09 -8.95
C MET A 347 6.92 25.47 -9.62
N ASN A 348 6.52 26.49 -8.86
CA ASN A 348 6.38 27.87 -9.30
C ASN A 348 7.63 28.74 -9.09
N ASN A 349 8.76 28.15 -8.64
CA ASN A 349 9.97 28.86 -8.22
C ASN A 349 9.74 29.83 -7.05
N GLU A 350 8.71 29.56 -6.25
CA GLU A 350 8.44 30.26 -5.00
C GLU A 350 9.18 29.55 -3.86
N LYS A 351 9.40 30.27 -2.75
CA LYS A 351 10.00 29.68 -1.55
C LYS A 351 8.92 28.87 -0.82
N PRO A 352 9.04 27.54 -0.69
CA PRO A 352 8.04 26.76 0.01
C PRO A 352 8.13 27.02 1.53
N SER A 353 6.99 26.98 2.22
CA SER A 353 6.89 27.26 3.67
C SER A 353 7.72 26.30 4.50
N ILE A 354 7.97 25.10 3.97
CA ILE A 354 8.86 24.10 4.54
C ILE A 354 10.30 24.59 4.68
N VAL A 355 10.76 25.46 3.78
CA VAL A 355 12.09 26.07 3.83
C VAL A 355 12.16 27.16 4.90
N ASP A 356 11.06 27.88 5.14
CA ASP A 356 11.00 28.80 6.29
C ASP A 356 11.11 28.02 7.59
N THR A 357 10.37 26.92 7.73
CA THR A 357 10.40 26.03 8.91
C THR A 357 11.82 25.49 9.19
N LEU A 358 12.60 25.21 8.14
CA LEU A 358 14.00 24.75 8.26
C LEU A 358 14.95 25.87 8.73
N ASN A 359 14.81 27.07 8.16
CA ASN A 359 15.68 28.20 8.46
C ASN A 359 15.36 28.85 9.81
N SER A 360 14.12 28.71 10.25
CA SER A 360 13.62 29.22 11.51
C SER A 360 13.96 28.28 12.68
N THR A 361 15.04 27.49 12.61
CA THR A 361 15.56 26.69 13.74
C THR A 361 16.14 27.55 14.89
N GLN A 362 15.87 28.86 14.88
CA GLN A 362 15.87 29.75 16.07
C GLN A 362 14.47 29.97 16.68
N LEU A 363 13.42 29.27 16.23
CA LEU A 363 12.06 29.44 16.75
C LEU A 363 11.94 28.87 18.17
N GLU A 364 11.88 29.79 19.13
CA GLU A 364 10.73 29.87 20.02
C GLU A 364 9.47 29.77 19.15
N ILE A 365 8.93 28.56 19.00
CA ILE A 365 7.58 28.42 18.50
C ILE A 365 6.72 28.87 19.69
N ASP A 366 6.14 30.06 19.61
CA ASP A 366 4.96 30.41 20.42
C ASP A 366 3.85 29.44 20.00
N ILE A 367 3.90 28.24 20.57
CA ILE A 367 2.80 27.31 20.60
C ILE A 367 1.89 27.91 21.66
N GLU A 368 0.85 28.63 21.23
CA GLU A 368 -0.30 28.80 22.11
C GLU A 368 -0.68 27.39 22.57
N PRO A 369 -0.63 27.08 23.88
CA PRO A 369 -0.99 25.77 24.37
C PRO A 369 -2.36 25.45 23.79
N MET A 370 -2.45 24.33 23.09
CA MET A 370 -3.69 23.85 22.51
C MET A 370 -4.76 23.89 23.61
N GLU A 371 -5.61 24.91 23.59
CA GLU A 371 -6.82 24.91 24.41
C GLU A 371 -7.59 23.69 23.91
N LEU A 372 -7.61 22.63 24.73
CA LEU A 372 -8.46 21.49 24.51
C LEU A 372 -9.86 22.06 24.26
N PRO A 373 -10.44 21.91 23.05
CA PRO A 373 -11.79 22.38 22.82
C PRO A 373 -12.68 21.76 23.90
N ALA A 374 -13.49 22.58 24.56
CA ALA A 374 -14.51 22.09 25.46
C ALA A 374 -15.24 20.94 24.76
N SER A 375 -15.30 19.78 25.42
CA SER A 375 -15.70 18.50 24.83
C SER A 375 -16.80 18.68 23.78
N PRO A 376 -16.54 18.38 22.49
CA PRO A 376 -17.59 18.51 21.50
C PRO A 376 -18.67 17.46 21.77
N PRO A 377 -19.95 17.76 21.47
CA PRO A 377 -21.06 16.80 21.56
C PRO A 377 -20.92 15.57 20.62
N ALA A 378 -19.80 15.47 19.89
CA ALA A 378 -19.47 14.34 19.02
C ALA A 378 -19.25 13.01 19.78
N ILE A 379 -18.93 13.05 21.09
CA ILE A 379 -18.80 11.85 21.92
C ILE A 379 -20.15 11.13 22.03
N ASP A 380 -21.25 11.88 22.16
CA ASP A 380 -22.60 11.29 22.25
C ASP A 380 -23.06 10.71 20.90
N SER A 381 -22.61 11.30 19.78
CA SER A 381 -22.94 10.81 18.44
C SER A 381 -22.27 9.47 18.11
N PHE A 382 -21.05 9.22 18.59
CA PHE A 382 -20.36 7.94 18.34
C PHE A 382 -20.88 6.81 19.22
N VAL A 383 -21.26 7.13 20.47
CA VAL A 383 -21.93 6.19 21.37
C VAL A 383 -23.31 5.81 20.83
N ALA A 384 -24.10 6.77 20.35
CA ALA A 384 -25.42 6.52 19.76
C ALA A 384 -25.35 5.59 18.52
N ILE A 385 -24.38 5.79 17.63
CA ILE A 385 -24.18 4.93 16.44
C ILE A 385 -23.85 3.49 16.83
N ILE A 386 -23.12 3.27 17.92
CA ILE A 386 -22.76 1.90 18.36
C ILE A 386 -23.91 1.27 19.15
N GLU A 387 -24.66 2.03 19.95
CA GLU A 387 -25.85 1.53 20.65
C GLU A 387 -26.96 1.12 19.69
N GLU A 388 -27.20 1.87 18.60
CA GLU A 388 -28.16 1.53 17.54
C GLU A 388 -27.75 0.23 16.82
N ASN A 389 -26.45 0.06 16.53
CA ASN A 389 -25.93 -1.16 15.91
C ASN A 389 -25.98 -2.38 16.86
N LEU A 390 -25.72 -2.20 18.16
CA LEU A 390 -25.81 -3.28 19.15
C LEU A 390 -27.26 -3.67 19.48
N LEU A 391 -28.20 -2.72 19.45
CA LEU A 391 -29.63 -2.99 19.63
C LEU A 391 -30.23 -3.71 18.42
N SER A 392 -29.85 -3.34 17.19
CA SER A 392 -30.26 -4.04 15.97
C SER A 392 -29.75 -5.50 15.90
N LEU A 393 -28.58 -5.78 16.51
CA LEU A 393 -28.02 -7.12 16.63
C LEU A 393 -28.69 -7.97 17.73
N LYS A 394 -29.30 -7.33 18.73
CA LYS A 394 -30.08 -8.03 19.76
C LYS A 394 -31.51 -8.31 19.30
N SER A 395 -32.18 -7.36 18.64
CA SER A 395 -33.54 -7.56 18.12
C SER A 395 -33.63 -8.65 17.06
N ASN A 396 -32.56 -8.89 16.30
CA ASN A 396 -32.51 -9.95 15.29
C ASN A 396 -32.23 -11.35 15.85
N ASN A 397 -31.81 -11.47 17.12
CA ASN A 397 -31.49 -12.77 17.73
C ASN A 397 -32.65 -13.35 18.56
N ASP A 398 -33.59 -12.53 19.02
CA ASP A 398 -34.70 -13.00 19.86
C ASP A 398 -35.88 -13.57 19.05
N ASP A 399 -36.00 -13.22 17.76
CA ASP A 399 -37.09 -13.72 16.89
C ASP A 399 -36.73 -14.93 15.99
N GLN A 400 -35.47 -15.38 15.96
CA GLN A 400 -35.03 -16.46 15.06
C GLN A 400 -34.73 -17.81 15.72
N ASN A 401 -34.88 -17.93 17.04
CA ASN A 401 -34.60 -19.20 17.74
C ASN A 401 -35.78 -20.20 17.77
N SER A 402 -36.79 -20.06 16.91
CA SER A 402 -37.74 -21.14 16.66
C SER A 402 -37.99 -21.30 15.16
N LYS A 403 -37.51 -22.43 14.61
CA LYS A 403 -37.65 -22.90 13.23
C LYS A 403 -36.75 -22.17 12.20
N ILE A 404 -35.63 -22.81 11.85
CA ILE A 404 -35.27 -23.23 10.48
C ILE A 404 -33.94 -23.99 10.56
N GLY A 405 -33.90 -25.16 9.94
CA GLY A 405 -32.73 -26.02 9.86
C GLY A 405 -31.65 -25.47 8.92
N THR A 406 -30.41 -25.83 9.23
CA THR A 406 -29.28 -26.02 8.30
C THR A 406 -29.30 -25.21 7.00
N HIS A 407 -28.90 -23.94 7.06
CA HIS A 407 -28.20 -23.27 5.95
C HIS A 407 -27.43 -22.06 6.49
N ILE A 408 -26.19 -22.29 6.91
CA ILE A 408 -25.20 -21.22 7.06
C ILE A 408 -24.10 -21.51 6.03
N GLU A 409 -24.24 -20.95 4.84
CA GLU A 409 -23.10 -20.66 3.96
C GLU A 409 -23.45 -19.51 3.00
N PRO A 410 -23.04 -18.26 3.32
CA PRO A 410 -22.89 -17.25 2.28
C PRO A 410 -21.46 -16.66 2.17
N GLN A 411 -20.55 -16.91 3.11
CA GLN A 411 -19.33 -16.07 3.23
C GLN A 411 -18.07 -16.64 2.56
N PHE A 412 -18.10 -17.86 2.03
CA PHE A 412 -17.06 -18.39 1.13
C PHE A 412 -17.28 -18.02 -0.35
N SER A 413 -18.43 -17.40 -0.68
CA SER A 413 -18.80 -16.99 -2.04
C SER A 413 -17.80 -16.01 -2.68
N PHE A 414 -17.28 -15.04 -1.93
CA PHE A 414 -16.44 -13.96 -2.47
C PHE A 414 -15.05 -14.44 -2.95
N LEU A 415 -14.41 -15.36 -2.20
CA LEU A 415 -13.13 -15.95 -2.62
C LEU A 415 -13.30 -16.90 -3.81
N HIS A 416 -14.43 -17.61 -3.88
CA HIS A 416 -14.82 -18.36 -5.08
C HIS A 416 -15.11 -17.43 -6.28
N GLN A 417 -15.66 -16.24 -6.03
CA GLN A 417 -15.94 -15.23 -7.05
C GLN A 417 -14.65 -14.68 -7.69
N LEU A 418 -13.61 -14.41 -6.89
CA LEU A 418 -12.33 -13.86 -7.36
C LEU A 418 -11.45 -14.85 -8.16
N ASN A 419 -11.69 -16.15 -8.00
CA ASN A 419 -11.04 -17.21 -8.79
C ASN A 419 -12.03 -17.85 -9.79
N SER A 420 -13.19 -17.20 -10.03
CA SER A 420 -14.17 -17.67 -11.00
C SER A 420 -13.71 -17.33 -12.42
N GLU A 421 -13.99 -18.24 -13.36
CA GLU A 421 -13.78 -17.98 -14.79
C GLU A 421 -14.51 -16.70 -15.25
N GLN A 422 -15.67 -16.39 -14.64
CA GLN A 422 -16.44 -15.18 -14.91
C GLN A 422 -15.68 -13.90 -14.56
N TYR A 423 -15.04 -13.83 -13.39
CA TYR A 423 -14.24 -12.68 -12.98
C TYR A 423 -13.06 -12.44 -13.93
N HIS A 424 -12.37 -13.51 -14.31
CA HIS A 424 -11.25 -13.44 -15.25
C HIS A 424 -11.71 -13.03 -16.66
N HIS A 425 -12.88 -13.51 -17.11
CA HIS A 425 -13.51 -13.12 -18.36
C HIS A 425 -13.81 -11.61 -18.42
N GLU A 426 -14.50 -11.07 -17.41
CA GLU A 426 -14.87 -9.65 -17.36
C GLU A 426 -13.63 -8.74 -17.38
N ARG A 427 -12.58 -9.15 -16.65
CA ARG A 427 -11.32 -8.39 -16.60
C ARG A 427 -10.55 -8.45 -17.93
N LEU A 428 -10.52 -9.61 -18.60
CA LEU A 428 -9.94 -9.74 -19.93
C LEU A 428 -10.70 -8.86 -20.93
N MET A 429 -12.04 -8.93 -20.93
CA MET A 429 -12.90 -8.16 -21.82
C MET A 429 -12.71 -6.66 -21.65
N THR A 430 -12.70 -6.16 -20.42
CA THR A 430 -12.50 -4.73 -20.11
C THR A 430 -11.16 -4.22 -20.64
N LYS A 431 -10.07 -4.96 -20.40
CA LYS A 431 -8.73 -4.59 -20.88
C LYS A 431 -8.60 -4.70 -22.39
N ALA A 432 -9.21 -5.72 -23.00
CA ALA A 432 -9.20 -5.88 -24.45
C ALA A 432 -9.90 -4.71 -25.14
N LYS A 433 -11.09 -4.29 -24.65
CA LYS A 433 -11.80 -3.10 -25.15
C LYS A 433 -10.92 -1.85 -25.07
N LYS A 434 -10.25 -1.61 -23.94
CA LYS A 434 -9.33 -0.47 -23.77
C LYS A 434 -8.17 -0.48 -24.77
N LEU A 435 -7.59 -1.66 -25.06
CA LEU A 435 -6.49 -1.79 -26.04
C LEU A 435 -6.96 -1.66 -27.49
N CYS A 436 -8.18 -2.11 -27.79
CA CYS A 436 -8.74 -2.03 -29.14
C CYS A 436 -9.23 -0.62 -29.50
N GLY A 437 -9.64 0.17 -28.50
CA GLY A 437 -10.30 1.46 -28.72
C GLY A 437 -11.55 1.29 -29.60
N ASP A 438 -11.82 2.30 -30.43
CA ASP A 438 -12.95 2.30 -31.37
C ASP A 438 -12.61 1.67 -32.74
N ASN A 439 -11.51 0.92 -32.83
CA ASN A 439 -11.07 0.36 -34.10
C ASN A 439 -11.89 -0.88 -34.48
N GLU A 440 -12.75 -0.72 -35.50
CA GLU A 440 -13.68 -1.74 -35.99
C GLU A 440 -13.00 -3.06 -36.38
N ASN A 441 -11.71 -3.03 -36.75
CA ASN A 441 -10.96 -4.23 -37.12
C ASN A 441 -10.84 -5.24 -35.95
N PHE A 442 -11.01 -4.79 -34.70
CA PHE A 442 -10.97 -5.65 -33.52
C PHE A 442 -12.34 -6.15 -33.05
N ILE A 443 -13.44 -5.74 -33.68
CA ILE A 443 -14.80 -6.24 -33.34
C ILE A 443 -14.86 -7.78 -33.36
N PRO A 444 -14.30 -8.49 -34.37
CA PRO A 444 -14.31 -9.96 -34.36
C PRO A 444 -13.57 -10.59 -33.18
N LEU A 445 -12.49 -9.96 -32.70
CA LEU A 445 -11.74 -10.41 -31.53
C LEU A 445 -12.54 -10.19 -30.24
N LEU A 446 -13.13 -9.00 -30.07
CA LEU A 446 -13.96 -8.69 -28.92
C LEU A 446 -15.19 -9.60 -28.84
N ASN A 447 -15.82 -9.89 -29.99
CA ASN A 447 -16.93 -10.84 -30.08
C ASN A 447 -16.50 -12.27 -29.70
N ALA A 448 -15.26 -12.68 -30.01
CA ALA A 448 -14.75 -13.99 -29.59
C ALA A 448 -14.55 -14.04 -28.07
N ILE A 449 -14.00 -12.97 -27.46
CA ILE A 449 -13.87 -12.88 -26.00
C ILE A 449 -15.25 -12.93 -25.34
N ASP A 450 -16.22 -12.15 -25.84
CA ASP A 450 -17.60 -12.10 -25.35
C ASP A 450 -18.26 -13.48 -25.31
N LYS A 451 -18.08 -14.25 -26.40
CA LYS A 451 -18.57 -15.63 -26.54
C LYS A 451 -17.73 -16.66 -25.78
N LYS A 452 -16.74 -16.23 -25.00
CA LYS A 452 -15.79 -17.09 -24.26
C LYS A 452 -14.97 -18.04 -25.16
N ASP A 453 -14.82 -17.71 -26.45
CA ASP A 453 -13.94 -18.43 -27.38
C ASP A 453 -12.55 -17.78 -27.38
N TYR A 454 -11.82 -18.01 -26.28
CA TYR A 454 -10.53 -17.37 -26.06
C TYR A 454 -9.45 -17.84 -27.04
N SER A 455 -9.52 -19.08 -27.52
CA SER A 455 -8.61 -19.60 -28.54
C SER A 455 -8.84 -18.91 -29.89
N LEU A 456 -10.10 -18.64 -30.27
CA LEU A 456 -10.37 -17.80 -31.44
C LEU A 456 -9.89 -16.36 -31.23
N ALA A 457 -10.12 -15.77 -30.06
CA ALA A 457 -9.62 -14.42 -29.74
C ALA A 457 -8.09 -14.35 -29.87
N LEU A 458 -7.37 -15.37 -29.38
CA LEU A 458 -5.92 -15.50 -29.52
C LEU A 458 -5.52 -15.58 -31.00
N ARG A 459 -6.16 -16.44 -31.80
CA ARG A 459 -5.89 -16.53 -33.25
C ARG A 459 -6.16 -15.22 -33.99
N LYS A 460 -7.21 -14.48 -33.62
CA LYS A 460 -7.50 -13.16 -34.20
C LYS A 460 -6.40 -12.14 -33.85
N ALA A 461 -5.94 -12.11 -32.59
CA ALA A 461 -4.82 -11.26 -32.18
C ALA A 461 -3.53 -11.64 -32.94
N SER A 462 -3.27 -12.94 -33.11
CA SER A 462 -2.14 -13.48 -33.87
C SER A 462 -2.17 -13.07 -35.34
N SER A 463 -3.34 -13.12 -35.99
CA SER A 463 -3.46 -12.84 -37.44
C SER A 463 -3.07 -11.42 -37.83
N VAL A 464 -3.11 -10.47 -36.89
CA VAL A 464 -2.67 -9.08 -37.07
C VAL A 464 -1.40 -8.74 -36.28
N VAL A 465 -0.82 -9.74 -35.58
CA VAL A 465 0.39 -9.62 -34.76
C VAL A 465 0.31 -8.44 -33.77
N ASN A 466 -0.84 -8.28 -33.11
CA ASN A 466 -1.00 -7.23 -32.10
C ASN A 466 -0.35 -7.68 -30.77
N LEU A 467 0.92 -7.30 -30.57
CA LEU A 467 1.72 -7.71 -29.42
C LEU A 467 1.06 -7.39 -28.06
N PRO A 468 0.47 -6.18 -27.83
CA PRO A 468 -0.27 -5.90 -26.59
C PRO A 468 -1.43 -6.85 -26.33
N LEU A 469 -2.26 -7.15 -27.33
CA LEU A 469 -3.40 -8.07 -27.19
C LEU A 469 -2.95 -9.52 -26.99
N LEU A 470 -1.91 -9.98 -27.70
CA LEU A 470 -1.31 -11.30 -27.49
C LEU A 470 -0.83 -11.46 -26.05
N LYS A 471 -0.04 -10.50 -25.56
CA LYS A 471 0.46 -10.48 -24.18
C LYS A 471 -0.68 -10.47 -23.16
N LEU A 472 -1.73 -9.68 -23.42
CA LEU A 472 -2.91 -9.63 -22.57
C LEU A 472 -3.60 -10.99 -22.52
N ILE A 473 -3.98 -11.58 -23.65
CA ILE A 473 -4.74 -12.84 -23.69
C ILE A 473 -3.92 -13.98 -23.06
N LEU A 474 -2.62 -14.11 -23.40
CA LEU A 474 -1.75 -15.15 -22.83
C LEU A 474 -1.57 -15.02 -21.31
N SER A 475 -1.65 -13.81 -20.74
CA SER A 475 -1.60 -13.62 -19.28
C SER A 475 -2.81 -14.21 -18.52
N TYR A 476 -3.85 -14.64 -19.24
CA TYR A 476 -5.03 -15.33 -18.74
C TYR A 476 -5.10 -16.81 -19.17
N GLN A 477 -4.07 -17.37 -19.81
CA GLN A 477 -4.08 -18.71 -20.39
C GLN A 477 -4.50 -19.80 -19.38
N GLU A 478 -3.84 -19.90 -18.22
CA GLU A 478 -4.19 -20.90 -17.20
C GLU A 478 -5.57 -20.64 -16.58
N LYS A 479 -5.90 -19.37 -16.33
CA LYS A 479 -7.12 -18.94 -15.62
C LYS A 479 -8.41 -19.16 -16.41
N LEU A 480 -8.31 -19.08 -17.73
CA LEU A 480 -9.43 -19.23 -18.66
C LEU A 480 -9.31 -20.49 -19.51
N LYS A 481 -8.36 -21.39 -19.17
CA LYS A 481 -8.09 -22.64 -19.87
C LYS A 481 -7.98 -22.46 -21.39
N ILE A 482 -7.21 -21.44 -21.80
CA ILE A 482 -7.04 -21.12 -23.21
C ILE A 482 -6.17 -22.20 -23.85
N ASP A 483 -6.73 -22.94 -24.79
CA ASP A 483 -5.96 -23.87 -25.61
C ASP A 483 -5.25 -23.08 -26.72
N VAL A 484 -3.94 -22.91 -26.55
CA VAL A 484 -3.08 -22.18 -27.51
C VAL A 484 -2.84 -22.96 -28.81
N ASN A 485 -3.11 -24.25 -28.81
CA ASN A 485 -2.88 -25.18 -29.92
C ASN A 485 -4.17 -25.52 -30.68
N LEU A 486 -5.33 -25.06 -30.22
CA LEU A 486 -6.60 -25.30 -30.90
C LEU A 486 -6.56 -24.70 -32.32
N PRO A 487 -6.66 -25.53 -33.39
CA PRO A 487 -6.66 -25.04 -34.75
C PRO A 487 -7.99 -24.38 -35.09
N SER A 488 -7.99 -23.52 -36.12
CA SER A 488 -9.22 -23.00 -36.72
C SER A 488 -9.84 -24.02 -37.70
N SER A 489 -10.99 -23.71 -38.31
CA SER A 489 -11.61 -24.58 -39.31
C SER A 489 -10.74 -24.83 -40.55
N ASN A 490 -9.77 -23.97 -40.82
CA ASN A 490 -8.78 -24.15 -41.88
C ASN A 490 -7.51 -24.91 -41.44
N GLY A 491 -7.48 -25.43 -40.20
CA GLY A 491 -6.35 -26.17 -39.65
C GLY A 491 -5.27 -25.33 -38.97
N TYR A 492 -5.29 -23.99 -39.08
CA TYR A 492 -4.22 -23.14 -38.55
C TYR A 492 -4.37 -22.80 -37.06
N THR A 493 -3.29 -22.97 -36.30
CA THR A 493 -3.16 -22.58 -34.89
C THR A 493 -2.84 -21.09 -34.76
N ALA A 494 -2.79 -20.58 -33.52
CA ALA A 494 -2.36 -19.20 -33.25
C ALA A 494 -0.94 -18.92 -33.75
N LEU A 495 -0.05 -19.93 -33.71
CA LEU A 495 1.33 -19.80 -34.20
C LEU A 495 1.38 -19.73 -35.73
N ASP A 496 0.59 -20.55 -36.43
CA ASP A 496 0.48 -20.50 -37.89
C ASP A 496 0.01 -19.13 -38.39
N TRP A 497 -0.96 -18.52 -37.69
CA TRP A 497 -1.45 -17.18 -38.01
C TRP A 497 -0.37 -16.10 -37.84
N VAL A 498 0.50 -16.20 -36.83
CA VAL A 498 1.64 -15.27 -36.67
C VAL A 498 2.63 -15.44 -37.82
N MET A 499 3.01 -16.69 -38.15
CA MET A 499 4.00 -16.99 -39.20
C MET A 499 3.53 -16.59 -40.61
N LYS A 500 2.21 -16.54 -40.84
CA LYS A 500 1.61 -16.15 -42.13
C LYS A 500 1.22 -14.67 -42.23
N SER A 501 1.44 -13.89 -41.18
CA SER A 501 1.11 -12.46 -41.18
C SER A 501 2.02 -11.67 -42.12
N ASN A 502 1.49 -10.58 -42.67
CA ASN A 502 2.26 -9.58 -43.41
C ASN A 502 2.89 -8.49 -42.51
N SER A 503 2.87 -8.68 -41.18
CA SER A 503 3.46 -7.75 -40.21
C SER A 503 4.98 -7.66 -40.34
N PRO A 504 5.63 -6.62 -39.79
CA PRO A 504 7.09 -6.52 -39.76
C PRO A 504 7.74 -7.78 -39.18
N LYS A 505 8.85 -8.24 -39.78
CA LYS A 505 9.57 -9.46 -39.37
C LYS A 505 9.91 -9.49 -37.87
N LYS A 506 10.30 -8.34 -37.32
CA LYS A 506 10.60 -8.19 -35.89
C LYS A 506 9.40 -8.53 -35.01
N ASP A 507 8.20 -8.09 -35.38
CA ASP A 507 6.99 -8.31 -34.60
C ASP A 507 6.56 -9.79 -34.70
N ILE A 508 6.75 -10.41 -35.87
CA ILE A 508 6.53 -11.85 -36.08
C ILE A 508 7.45 -12.67 -35.18
N GLU A 509 8.74 -12.33 -35.12
CA GLU A 509 9.73 -12.99 -34.25
C GLU A 509 9.36 -12.85 -32.77
N GLU A 510 8.95 -11.65 -32.33
CA GLU A 510 8.56 -11.39 -30.94
C GLU A 510 7.27 -12.14 -30.57
N ALA A 511 6.25 -12.10 -31.43
CA ALA A 511 5.00 -12.84 -31.22
C ALA A 511 5.23 -14.36 -31.20
N THR A 512 6.11 -14.86 -32.07
CA THR A 512 6.51 -16.27 -32.09
C THR A 512 7.15 -16.67 -30.77
N ALA A 513 8.13 -15.88 -30.27
CA ALA A 513 8.77 -16.14 -28.99
C ALA A 513 7.77 -16.13 -27.83
N MET A 514 6.81 -15.20 -27.84
CA MET A 514 5.74 -15.17 -26.83
C MET A 514 4.88 -16.44 -26.85
N LEU A 515 4.40 -16.87 -28.02
CA LEU A 515 3.57 -18.07 -28.14
C LEU A 515 4.33 -19.35 -27.76
N ARG A 516 5.60 -19.47 -28.16
CA ARG A 516 6.46 -20.61 -27.80
C ARG A 516 6.68 -20.74 -26.30
N LYS A 517 6.72 -19.62 -25.56
CA LYS A 517 6.81 -19.64 -24.10
C LYS A 517 5.62 -20.34 -23.43
N PHE A 518 4.47 -20.40 -24.11
CA PHE A 518 3.26 -21.11 -23.68
C PHE A 518 3.07 -22.44 -24.43
N GLU A 519 4.14 -23.02 -24.96
CA GLU A 519 4.12 -24.32 -25.65
C GLU A 519 3.21 -24.38 -26.88
N ALA A 520 3.01 -23.24 -27.56
CA ALA A 520 2.30 -23.21 -28.82
C ALA A 520 3.08 -23.95 -29.93
N LEU A 521 2.36 -24.73 -30.72
CA LEU A 521 2.85 -25.54 -31.84
C LEU A 521 2.15 -25.11 -33.14
N SER A 522 2.84 -25.28 -34.26
CA SER A 522 2.23 -25.15 -35.59
C SER A 522 1.35 -26.36 -35.89
N SER A 523 0.46 -26.24 -36.88
CA SER A 523 -0.35 -27.37 -37.34
C SER A 523 0.49 -28.59 -37.74
N ASP A 524 1.64 -28.33 -38.38
CA ASP A 524 2.56 -29.35 -38.86
C ASP A 524 3.25 -30.07 -37.70
N GLU A 525 3.67 -29.32 -36.68
CA GLU A 525 4.27 -29.87 -35.46
C GLU A 525 3.28 -30.73 -34.68
N ILE A 526 2.01 -30.30 -34.56
CA ILE A 526 0.96 -31.08 -33.93
C ILE A 526 0.75 -32.41 -34.67
N THR A 527 0.67 -32.36 -36.00
CA THR A 527 0.50 -33.54 -36.85
C THR A 527 1.66 -34.53 -36.71
N ASN A 528 2.90 -34.02 -36.71
CA ASN A 528 4.09 -34.83 -36.50
C ASN A 528 4.11 -35.48 -35.11
N LYS A 529 3.74 -34.74 -34.06
CA LYS A 529 3.69 -35.27 -32.68
C LYS A 529 2.64 -36.38 -32.53
N ILE A 530 1.46 -36.22 -33.15
CA ILE A 530 0.42 -37.26 -33.15
C ILE A 530 0.88 -38.51 -33.91
N SER A 531 1.61 -38.34 -35.01
CA SER A 531 2.07 -39.46 -35.85
C SER A 531 3.13 -40.31 -35.14
N ILE A 532 4.04 -39.69 -34.40
CA ILE A 532 5.03 -40.38 -33.55
C ILE A 532 4.31 -41.19 -32.48
N THR A 533 3.34 -40.57 -31.78
CA THR A 533 2.62 -41.23 -30.69
C THR A 533 1.85 -42.47 -31.17
N LYS A 534 1.34 -42.48 -32.42
CA LYS A 534 0.68 -43.65 -33.02
C LYS A 534 1.62 -44.76 -33.49
N ALA A 535 2.91 -44.46 -33.68
CA ALA A 535 3.91 -45.46 -34.06
C ALA A 535 4.47 -46.20 -32.83
N ASP A 536 4.35 -45.61 -31.65
CA ASP A 536 4.81 -46.17 -30.37
C ASP A 536 3.73 -46.98 -29.60
N PHE A 537 2.49 -46.98 -30.09
CA PHE A 537 1.37 -47.83 -29.63
C PHE A 537 1.07 -48.91 -30.66
#